data_AF-A0A7X9P2D8-F1
#
_entry.id   AF-A0A7X9P2D8-F1
#
_cell.length_a   1.000
_cell.length_b   1.000
_cell.length_c   1.000
_cell.angle_alpha   90.00
_cell.angle_beta   90.00
_cell.angle_gamma   90.00
#
_symmetry.space_group_name_H-M   'P 1'
#
loop_
_entity.id
_entity.type
_entity.pdbx_description
1 polymer ?
#
loop_
_entity_poly.entity_id
_entity_poly.type
_entity_poly.pdbx_seq_one_letter_code
_entity_poly.pdbx_strand_id
1 'polypeptide(L)'
;MNAEEQQLTWKSGTFSHKIKVYEDNNLIGSLDMSMMSKNSKVTLYNNSFCIENKSIWNSDSRIVDLNTNDVIGEMIYTKLLGKAKITLDGKSYKWKSKDIYTSKWDLIDDHERVYASYHSAQTSGRINITTPHPTLILIGLYSYVYMNQVSMLSAAGIV
;
A
#
# COMPACT_ATOMS: atom_id res chain seq x y z
N MET A 1 -0.09 -20.93 20.94
CA MET A 1 0.21 -19.50 21.16
C MET A 1 -0.76 -18.72 20.31
N ASN A 2 -1.62 -17.93 20.94
CA ASN A 2 -2.58 -17.08 20.24
C ASN A 2 -1.77 -16.00 19.53
N ALA A 3 -1.86 -15.93 18.20
CA ALA A 3 -1.32 -14.79 17.47
C ALA A 3 -2.14 -13.58 17.90
N GLU A 4 -1.52 -12.63 18.60
CA GLU A 4 -2.15 -11.34 18.85
C GLU A 4 -2.39 -10.69 17.49
N GLU A 5 -3.67 -10.54 17.11
CA GLU A 5 -4.04 -9.86 15.87
C GLU A 5 -3.69 -8.38 16.02
N GLN A 6 -2.55 -7.98 15.45
CA GLN A 6 -2.12 -6.59 15.45
C GLN A 6 -3.02 -5.79 14.48
N GLN A 7 -3.59 -4.69 14.96
CA GLN A 7 -4.49 -3.85 14.17
C GLN A 7 -3.94 -2.44 14.05
N LEU A 8 -3.89 -1.94 12.82
CA LEU A 8 -3.58 -0.55 12.51
C LEU A 8 -4.83 0.17 12.02
N THR A 9 -4.85 1.48 12.21
CA THR A 9 -5.82 2.36 11.57
C THR A 9 -5.10 3.40 10.74
N TRP A 10 -5.72 3.85 9.65
CA TRP A 10 -5.15 4.91 8.83
C TRP A 10 -6.21 5.95 8.50
N LYS A 11 -5.76 7.20 8.29
CA LYS A 11 -6.60 8.32 7.88
C LYS A 11 -5.87 9.18 6.86
N SER A 12 -6.55 9.55 5.78
CA SER A 12 -6.07 10.57 4.85
C SER A 12 -6.30 11.96 5.46
N GLY A 13 -5.34 12.86 5.26
CA GLY A 13 -5.51 14.28 5.57
C GLY A 13 -6.52 14.97 4.64
N THR A 14 -6.67 16.29 4.80
CA THR A 14 -7.51 17.16 3.94
C THR A 14 -7.05 17.21 2.48
N PHE A 15 -5.87 16.65 2.18
CA PHE A 15 -5.39 16.36 0.83
C PHE A 15 -5.08 14.85 0.75
N SER A 16 -5.63 14.16 -0.24
CA SER A 16 -5.54 12.69 -0.45
C SER A 16 -4.12 12.16 -0.69
N HIS A 17 -3.13 13.06 -0.70
CA HIS A 17 -1.71 12.77 -0.87
C HIS A 17 -1.01 12.38 0.43
N LYS A 18 -1.56 12.73 1.61
CA LYS A 18 -0.90 12.43 2.89
C LYS A 18 -1.77 11.57 3.77
N ILE A 19 -1.24 10.42 4.17
CA ILE A 19 -1.91 9.45 5.03
C ILE A 19 -1.10 9.27 6.30
N LYS A 20 -1.80 9.19 7.43
CA LYS A 20 -1.22 8.89 8.73
C LYS A 20 -1.69 7.50 9.17
N VAL A 21 -0.77 6.73 9.74
CA VAL A 21 -0.98 5.37 10.22
C VAL A 21 -0.82 5.34 11.73
N TYR A 22 -1.73 4.66 12.41
CA TYR A 22 -1.85 4.63 13.86
C TYR A 22 -1.96 3.20 14.38
N GLU A 23 -1.36 2.96 15.54
CA GLU A 23 -1.51 1.75 16.36
C GLU A 23 -1.91 2.21 17.77
N ASP A 24 -3.01 1.68 18.31
CA ASP A 24 -3.55 2.09 19.62
C ASP A 24 -3.65 3.61 19.80
N ASN A 25 -4.08 4.31 18.74
CA ASN A 25 -4.14 5.78 18.62
C ASN A 25 -2.80 6.54 18.61
N ASN A 26 -1.67 5.86 18.69
CA ASN A 26 -0.34 6.44 18.53
C ASN A 26 0.04 6.55 17.06
N LEU A 27 0.57 7.70 16.64
CA LEU A 27 1.07 7.88 15.27
C LEU A 27 2.36 7.07 15.10
N ILE A 28 2.31 6.04 14.27
CA ILE A 28 3.46 5.14 14.02
C ILE A 28 4.01 5.26 12.60
N GLY A 29 3.33 5.96 11.70
CA GLY A 29 3.76 6.02 10.32
C GLY A 29 3.01 7.04 9.48
N SER A 30 3.53 7.26 8.28
CA SER A 30 2.92 8.14 7.30
C SER A 30 3.28 7.73 5.89
N LEU A 31 2.40 8.06 4.96
CA LEU A 31 2.57 7.86 3.54
C LEU A 31 2.30 9.18 2.81
N ASP A 32 3.28 9.66 2.05
CA ASP A 32 3.22 10.89 1.26
C ASP A 32 3.32 10.53 -0.22
N MET A 33 2.16 10.57 -0.89
CA MET A 33 1.94 10.30 -2.31
C MET A 33 1.54 11.60 -2.99
N SER A 34 2.50 12.49 -3.20
CA SER A 34 2.27 13.63 -4.07
C SER A 34 2.09 13.12 -5.51
N MET A 35 0.91 13.32 -6.09
CA MET A 35 0.56 12.80 -7.43
C MET A 35 1.51 13.28 -8.54
N MET A 36 2.26 14.36 -8.33
CA MET A 36 3.20 14.94 -9.30
C MET A 36 4.66 14.59 -9.03
N SER A 37 4.98 13.94 -7.92
CA SER A 37 6.32 13.43 -7.70
C SER A 37 6.45 12.02 -8.25
N LYS A 38 7.54 11.76 -8.97
CA LYS A 38 7.96 10.40 -9.32
C LYS A 38 8.17 9.51 -8.09
N ASN A 39 8.31 10.11 -6.90
CA ASN A 39 8.74 9.44 -5.69
C ASN A 39 7.68 9.63 -4.60
N SER A 40 7.16 8.55 -4.06
CA SER A 40 6.31 8.57 -2.86
C SER A 40 7.13 8.16 -1.64
N LYS A 41 7.06 8.92 -0.56
CA LYS A 41 7.78 8.61 0.68
C LYS A 41 6.88 7.85 1.64
N VAL A 42 7.40 6.77 2.21
CA VAL A 42 6.66 5.88 3.07
C VAL A 42 7.44 5.66 4.36
N THR A 43 6.75 5.75 5.50
CA THR A 43 7.34 5.58 6.84
C THR A 43 6.42 4.75 7.71
N LEU A 44 6.97 3.74 8.39
CA LEU A 44 6.26 2.98 9.42
C LEU A 44 7.24 2.48 10.47
N TYR A 45 6.94 2.76 11.73
CA TYR A 45 7.88 2.64 12.83
C TYR A 45 9.18 3.40 12.50
N ASN A 46 10.31 2.70 12.55
CA ASN A 46 11.62 3.26 12.20
C ASN A 46 12.05 2.96 10.75
N ASN A 47 11.16 2.38 9.93
CA ASN A 47 11.48 2.05 8.55
C ASN A 47 11.02 3.16 7.61
N SER A 48 11.87 3.49 6.64
CA SER A 48 11.60 4.50 5.63
C SER A 48 11.90 3.95 4.25
N PHE A 49 10.93 4.05 3.35
CA PHE A 49 11.04 3.57 1.97
C PHE A 49 10.60 4.67 1.01
N CYS A 50 11.11 4.60 -0.21
CA CYS A 50 10.66 5.39 -1.34
C CYS A 50 10.06 4.45 -2.37
N ILE A 51 8.87 4.80 -2.87
CA ILE A 51 8.29 4.15 -4.04
C ILE A 51 8.52 5.07 -5.24
N GLU A 52 9.39 4.64 -6.15
CA GLU A 52 9.72 5.36 -7.36
C GLU A 52 8.92 4.82 -8.54
N ASN A 53 8.01 5.64 -9.05
CA ASN A 53 7.21 5.33 -10.23
C ASN A 53 8.04 5.57 -11.50
N LYS A 54 8.18 4.54 -12.35
CA LYS A 54 8.90 4.67 -13.64
C LYS A 54 8.19 5.64 -14.59
N SER A 55 6.88 5.80 -14.46
CA SER A 55 6.08 6.79 -15.21
C SER A 55 4.81 7.14 -14.43
N ILE A 56 4.20 8.28 -14.76
CA ILE A 56 2.88 8.68 -14.24
C ILE A 56 1.79 7.70 -14.71
N TRP A 57 2.04 7.02 -15.83
CA TRP A 57 1.07 6.18 -16.56
C TRP A 57 1.43 4.69 -16.63
N ASN A 58 2.69 4.32 -16.35
CA ASN A 58 3.11 2.92 -16.32
C ASN A 58 3.14 2.44 -14.88
N SER A 59 2.45 1.33 -14.66
CA SER A 59 2.20 0.69 -13.37
C SER A 59 3.41 0.02 -12.71
N ASP A 60 4.63 0.35 -13.16
CA ASP A 60 5.87 -0.21 -12.67
C ASP A 60 6.54 0.75 -11.69
N SER A 61 6.56 0.36 -10.43
CA SER A 61 7.20 1.11 -9.34
C SER A 61 8.35 0.31 -8.74
N ARG A 62 9.42 0.99 -8.34
CA ARG A 62 10.52 0.41 -7.54
C ARG A 62 10.33 0.77 -6.08
N ILE A 63 10.70 -0.15 -5.20
CA ILE A 63 10.72 0.07 -3.76
C ILE A 63 12.19 0.20 -3.35
N VAL A 64 12.56 1.38 -2.88
CA VAL A 64 13.91 1.73 -2.47
C VAL A 64 13.93 1.91 -0.97
N ASP A 65 14.82 1.21 -0.28
CA ASP A 65 15.07 1.42 1.14
C ASP A 65 15.87 2.72 1.32
N LEU A 66 15.36 3.65 2.13
CA LEU A 66 16.00 4.97 2.28
C LEU A 66 17.19 4.98 3.24
N ASN A 67 17.40 3.91 4.02
CA ASN A 67 18.56 3.78 4.90
C ASN A 67 19.78 3.26 4.14
N THR A 68 19.56 2.30 3.24
CA THR A 68 20.61 1.64 2.44
C THR A 68 20.75 2.21 1.03
N ASN A 69 19.70 2.87 0.53
CA ASN A 69 19.55 3.30 -0.86
C ASN A 69 19.49 2.14 -1.88
N ASP A 70 19.16 0.94 -1.40
CA ASP A 70 19.04 -0.26 -2.24
C ASP A 70 17.62 -0.46 -2.75
N VAL A 71 17.50 -0.99 -3.97
CA VAL A 71 16.21 -1.45 -4.51
C VAL A 71 15.89 -2.81 -3.87
N ILE A 72 14.91 -2.83 -2.97
CA ILE A 72 14.49 -4.02 -2.24
C ILE A 72 13.28 -4.73 -2.88
N GLY A 73 12.64 -4.08 -3.86
CA GLY A 73 11.48 -4.63 -4.52
C GLY A 73 10.95 -3.85 -5.70
N GLU A 74 9.93 -4.42 -6.34
CA GLU A 74 9.20 -3.83 -7.45
C GLU A 74 7.69 -4.11 -7.30
N MET A 75 6.88 -3.20 -7.82
CA MET A 75 5.43 -3.33 -7.88
C MET A 75 4.97 -3.15 -9.32
N ILE A 76 4.14 -4.07 -9.79
CA ILE A 76 3.59 -4.08 -11.15
C ILE A 76 2.08 -4.22 -11.05
N TYR A 77 1.33 -3.18 -11.43
CA TYR A 77 -0.12 -3.31 -11.59
C TYR A 77 -0.45 -3.93 -12.95
N THR A 78 -1.26 -4.98 -12.93
CA THR A 78 -1.74 -5.62 -14.16
C THR A 78 -2.92 -4.86 -14.74
N LYS A 79 -3.12 -4.92 -16.07
CA LYS A 79 -4.23 -4.26 -16.78
C LYS A 79 -5.62 -4.78 -16.36
N LEU A 80 -5.69 -5.92 -15.68
CA LEU A 80 -6.90 -6.37 -15.00
C LEU A 80 -7.06 -5.55 -13.73
N LEU A 81 -8.03 -4.62 -13.76
CA LEU A 81 -8.47 -3.79 -12.64
C LEU A 81 -8.43 -4.58 -11.32
N GLY A 82 -7.63 -4.10 -10.38
CA GLY A 82 -7.61 -4.64 -9.02
C GLY A 82 -6.66 -5.79 -8.73
N LYS A 83 -5.56 -5.93 -9.47
CA LYS A 83 -4.47 -6.84 -9.10
C LYS A 83 -3.12 -6.18 -9.29
N ALA A 84 -2.33 -6.14 -8.21
CA ALA A 84 -0.93 -5.77 -8.24
C ALA A 84 -0.07 -6.99 -7.89
N LYS A 85 1.01 -7.19 -8.64
CA LYS A 85 2.09 -8.10 -8.25
C LYS A 85 3.17 -7.29 -7.55
N ILE A 86 3.53 -7.70 -6.36
CA ILE A 86 4.57 -7.08 -5.55
C ILE A 86 5.70 -8.09 -5.43
N THR A 87 6.93 -7.67 -5.71
CA THR A 87 8.12 -8.47 -5.45
C THR A 87 8.94 -7.74 -4.40
N LEU A 88 9.27 -8.41 -3.30
CA LEU A 88 10.06 -7.85 -2.20
C LEU A 88 11.01 -8.93 -1.69
N ASP A 89 12.30 -8.61 -1.59
CA ASP A 89 13.36 -9.52 -1.13
C ASP A 89 13.33 -10.89 -1.84
N GLY A 90 13.09 -10.87 -3.16
CA GLY A 90 13.00 -12.08 -3.99
C GLY A 90 11.71 -12.90 -3.84
N LYS A 91 10.78 -12.48 -2.97
CA LYS A 91 9.46 -13.13 -2.79
C LYS A 91 8.38 -12.37 -3.56
N SER A 92 7.41 -13.10 -4.08
CA SER A 92 6.24 -12.55 -4.78
C SER A 92 5.01 -12.54 -3.88
N TYR A 93 4.25 -11.45 -3.97
CA TYR A 93 3.02 -11.20 -3.26
C TYR A 93 1.97 -10.64 -4.22
N LYS A 94 0.70 -10.83 -3.87
CA LYS A 94 -0.45 -10.40 -4.66
C LYS A 94 -1.33 -9.51 -3.81
N TRP A 95 -1.74 -8.41 -4.43
CA TRP A 95 -2.80 -7.55 -3.93
C TRP A 95 -4.13 -7.97 -4.57
N LYS A 96 -5.11 -8.39 -3.77
CA LYS A 96 -6.33 -9.03 -4.27
C LYS A 96 -7.57 -8.49 -3.56
N SER A 97 -8.58 -8.08 -4.32
CA SER A 97 -9.90 -7.72 -3.77
C SER A 97 -10.64 -8.95 -3.25
N LYS A 98 -11.29 -8.80 -2.10
CA LYS A 98 -12.19 -9.81 -1.49
C LYS A 98 -13.66 -9.60 -1.87
N ASP A 99 -14.05 -8.41 -2.31
CA ASP A 99 -15.44 -8.09 -2.62
C ASP A 99 -15.61 -7.45 -4.01
N ILE A 100 -16.85 -7.52 -4.52
CA ILE A 100 -17.28 -6.91 -5.79
C ILE A 100 -17.25 -5.38 -5.67
N TYR A 101 -17.33 -4.84 -4.45
CA TYR A 101 -17.40 -3.42 -4.14
C TYR A 101 -16.04 -2.78 -3.78
N THR A 102 -14.91 -3.51 -3.90
CA THR A 102 -13.53 -2.99 -3.73
C THR A 102 -13.20 -2.35 -2.37
N SER A 103 -13.96 -2.66 -1.32
CA SER A 103 -13.74 -2.10 0.03
C SER A 103 -12.83 -2.97 0.89
N LYS A 104 -12.62 -4.23 0.48
CA LYS A 104 -11.83 -5.23 1.19
C LYS A 104 -10.74 -5.79 0.32
N TRP A 105 -9.51 -5.73 0.81
CA TRP A 105 -8.33 -6.19 0.10
C TRP A 105 -7.45 -7.05 0.97
N ASP A 106 -6.82 -8.06 0.38
CA ASP A 106 -5.78 -8.83 1.04
C ASP A 106 -4.45 -8.66 0.34
N LEU A 107 -3.41 -8.64 1.17
CA LEU A 107 -2.05 -8.92 0.76
C LEU A 107 -1.74 -10.39 1.06
N ILE A 108 -1.50 -11.16 0.00
CA ILE A 108 -1.22 -12.60 0.09
C ILE A 108 0.12 -12.95 -0.58
N ASP A 109 0.74 -14.05 -0.17
CA ASP A 109 1.85 -14.65 -0.92
C ASP A 109 1.36 -15.59 -2.04
N ASP A 110 2.31 -16.21 -2.75
CA ASP A 110 2.00 -17.19 -3.80
C ASP A 110 1.31 -18.46 -3.31
N HIS A 111 1.36 -18.74 -2.01
CA HIS A 111 0.68 -19.87 -1.36
C HIS A 111 -0.67 -19.46 -0.74
N GLU A 112 -1.21 -18.29 -1.10
CA GLU A 112 -2.47 -17.71 -0.59
C GLU A 112 -2.45 -17.47 0.95
N ARG A 113 -1.27 -17.37 1.57
CA ARG A 113 -1.17 -16.97 2.99
C ARG A 113 -1.40 -15.47 3.12
N VAL A 114 -2.32 -15.08 4.01
CA VAL A 114 -2.66 -13.68 4.28
C VAL A 114 -1.64 -13.05 5.21
N TYR A 115 -1.04 -11.94 4.77
CA TYR A 115 -0.15 -11.12 5.58
C TYR A 115 -0.92 -10.01 6.26
N ALA A 116 -1.79 -9.34 5.52
CA ALA A 116 -2.64 -8.29 6.03
C ALA A 116 -3.94 -8.19 5.23
N SER A 117 -5.02 -7.88 5.93
CA SER A 117 -6.33 -7.59 5.37
C SER A 117 -6.69 -6.13 5.63
N TYR A 118 -7.21 -5.46 4.61
CA TYR A 118 -7.48 -4.03 4.60
C TYR A 118 -8.96 -3.84 4.43
N HIS A 119 -9.53 -3.03 5.33
CA HIS A 119 -10.91 -2.63 5.25
C HIS A 119 -10.99 -1.12 5.26
N SER A 120 -11.48 -0.55 4.17
CA SER A 120 -11.29 0.86 3.90
C SER A 120 -12.60 1.55 3.51
N ALA A 121 -12.78 2.75 4.04
CA ALA A 121 -13.74 3.77 3.58
C ALA A 121 -12.98 4.87 2.82
N GLN A 122 -13.70 5.85 2.25
CA GLN A 122 -13.14 6.86 1.35
C GLN A 122 -11.87 7.58 1.85
N THR A 123 -11.78 7.87 3.15
CA THR A 123 -10.68 8.66 3.74
C THR A 123 -10.04 8.03 4.96
N SER A 124 -10.46 6.81 5.34
CA SER A 124 -9.91 6.12 6.49
C SER A 124 -10.14 4.62 6.40
N GLY A 125 -9.39 3.85 7.17
CA GLY A 125 -9.57 2.40 7.19
C GLY A 125 -8.81 1.72 8.30
N ARG A 126 -8.90 0.40 8.29
CA ARG A 126 -8.27 -0.51 9.23
C ARG A 126 -7.44 -1.53 8.47
N ILE A 127 -6.34 -1.94 9.09
CA ILE A 127 -5.44 -2.98 8.59
C ILE A 127 -5.35 -4.02 9.70
N ASN A 128 -5.80 -5.23 9.43
CA ASN A 128 -5.60 -6.36 10.33
C ASN A 128 -4.35 -7.11 9.84
N ILE A 129 -3.34 -7.19 10.70
CA ILE A 129 -2.07 -7.82 10.39
C ILE A 129 -2.10 -9.24 10.94
N THR A 130 -1.95 -10.21 10.05
CA THR A 130 -1.81 -11.62 10.41
C THR A 130 -0.33 -12.01 10.53
N THR A 131 0.50 -11.46 9.66
CA THR A 131 1.96 -11.68 9.66
C THR A 131 2.69 -10.34 9.67
N PRO A 132 3.36 -9.95 10.77
CA PRO A 132 4.06 -8.67 10.87
C PRO A 132 5.16 -8.53 9.82
N HIS A 133 4.96 -7.60 8.89
CA HIS A 133 5.98 -7.21 7.91
C HIS A 133 5.76 -5.74 7.49
N PRO A 134 6.40 -4.77 8.18
CA PRO A 134 6.09 -3.34 8.03
C PRO A 134 6.09 -2.83 6.59
N THR A 135 7.10 -3.21 5.79
CA THR A 135 7.24 -2.83 4.39
C THR A 135 6.08 -3.32 3.53
N LEU A 136 5.72 -4.60 3.65
CA LEU A 136 4.60 -5.21 2.93
C LEU A 136 3.26 -4.57 3.32
N ILE A 137 3.07 -4.33 4.62
CA ILE A 137 1.85 -3.70 5.13
C ILE A 137 1.66 -2.30 4.52
N LEU A 138 2.73 -1.52 4.45
CA LEU A 138 2.72 -0.21 3.82
C LEU A 138 2.52 -0.27 2.31
N ILE A 139 3.15 -1.22 1.63
CA ILE A 139 2.97 -1.45 0.21
C ILE A 139 1.49 -1.73 -0.11
N GLY A 140 0.81 -2.56 0.68
CA GLY A 140 -0.62 -2.80 0.50
C GLY A 140 -1.47 -1.53 0.71
N LEU A 141 -1.13 -0.69 1.69
CA LEU A 141 -1.80 0.60 1.89
C LEU A 141 -1.55 1.56 0.72
N TYR A 142 -0.33 1.62 0.21
CA TYR A 142 0.01 2.38 -1.00
C TYR A 142 -0.82 1.91 -2.20
N SER A 143 -0.91 0.61 -2.43
CA SER A 143 -1.69 0.05 -3.53
C SER A 143 -3.16 0.39 -3.45
N TYR A 144 -3.76 0.35 -2.25
CA TYR A 144 -5.14 0.79 -2.04
C TYR A 144 -5.36 2.24 -2.48
N VAL A 145 -4.48 3.14 -2.04
CA VAL A 145 -4.67 4.57 -2.25
C VAL A 145 -4.37 4.97 -3.70
N TYR A 146 -3.33 4.40 -4.29
CA TYR A 146 -3.02 4.57 -5.71
C TYR A 146 -4.21 4.17 -6.59
N MET A 147 -4.83 3.03 -6.31
CA MET A 147 -6.01 2.58 -7.05
C MET A 147 -7.20 3.54 -6.91
N ASN A 148 -7.52 4.00 -5.69
CA ASN A 148 -8.59 4.98 -5.49
C ASN A 148 -8.33 6.29 -6.25
N GLN A 149 -7.09 6.73 -6.27
CA GLN A 149 -6.66 7.92 -7.00
C GLN A 149 -6.83 7.75 -8.52
N VAL A 150 -6.40 6.62 -9.09
CA VAL A 150 -6.58 6.30 -10.51
C VAL A 150 -8.07 6.24 -10.87
N SER A 151 -8.89 5.55 -10.07
CA SER A 151 -10.34 5.47 -10.30
C SER A 151 -11.03 6.84 -10.27
N MET A 152 -10.64 7.72 -9.34
CA MET A 152 -11.19 9.08 -9.26
C MET A 152 -10.83 9.91 -10.51
N LEU A 153 -9.60 9.81 -11.01
CA LEU A 153 -9.15 10.52 -12.21
C LEU A 153 -9.83 10.00 -13.48
N SER A 154 -10.00 8.67 -13.61
CA SER A 154 -10.78 8.08 -14.71
C SER A 154 -12.24 8.52 -14.68
N ALA A 155 -12.86 8.58 -13.49
CA ALA A 155 -14.22 9.10 -13.35
C ALA A 155 -14.33 10.60 -13.72
N ALA A 156 -13.25 11.37 -13.53
CA ALA A 156 -13.16 12.78 -13.92
C ALA A 156 -12.79 12.98 -15.41
N GLY A 157 -12.57 11.91 -16.18
CA GLY A 157 -12.20 11.98 -17.59
C GLY A 157 -10.77 12.47 -17.85
N ILE A 158 -9.90 12.44 -16.84
CA ILE A 158 -8.49 12.84 -16.95
C ILE A 158 -7.63 11.71 -17.52
N VAL A 159 -8.09 10.46 -17.40
CA VAL A 159 -7.37 9.21 -17.76
C VAL A 159 -8.32 8.22 -18.41
#